data_AF-A0A829DDX5-F1
#
_entry.id   AF-A0A829DDX5-F1
#
_cell.length_a   1.000
_cell.length_b   1.000
_cell.length_c   1.000
_cell.angle_alpha   90.00
_cell.angle_beta   90.00
_cell.angle_gamma   90.00
#
_symmetry.space_group_name_H-M   'P 1'
#
loop_
_entity.id
_entity.type
_entity.pdbx_description
1 polymer ?
#
loop_
_entity_poly.entity_id
_entity_poly.type
_entity_poly.pdbx_seq_one_letter_code
_entity_poly.pdbx_strand_id
1 'polypeptide(L)'
;MDADSVLLPDYILKLSYVMKTPGNERIAVAQTPYSSFPGASNVLEKIAGATTDIQYQIHQGFTNFGATFWVGANAMLRYKALLDIQTIYEERGFQIHKYIQDNTVIEDTESSIDLLDVNWNLYNYPERLAYSATPPDFGSLLIQRRRWANGGLIILPKLLRHVFRWPWNFTKFIEAFFRVHYLGSIAAVNIGLVILMGSPLGEGEKRIGSQFPLCRILFYTEWI
;
A
#
# COMPACT_ATOMS: atom_id res chain seq x y z
N MET A 1 -13.38 6.02 3.84
CA MET A 1 -12.89 5.93 5.23
C MET A 1 -13.43 4.65 5.79
N ASP A 2 -12.54 3.83 6.35
CA ASP A 2 -12.93 2.54 6.90
C ASP A 2 -13.60 2.73 8.27
N ALA A 3 -14.51 1.83 8.62
CA ALA A 3 -15.32 1.94 9.84
C ALA A 3 -14.50 1.81 11.12
N ASP A 4 -13.30 1.24 11.04
CA ASP A 4 -12.36 1.03 12.12
C ASP A 4 -11.29 2.14 12.21
N SER A 5 -11.44 3.21 11.42
CA SER A 5 -10.48 4.30 11.33
C SER A 5 -10.97 5.56 12.07
N VAL A 6 -10.08 6.15 12.87
CA VAL A 6 -10.31 7.40 13.60
C VAL A 6 -9.39 8.48 13.06
N LEU A 7 -9.97 9.64 12.72
CA LEU A 7 -9.26 10.78 12.14
C LEU A 7 -8.80 11.77 13.22
N LEU A 8 -7.62 12.37 13.00
CA LEU A 8 -7.21 13.55 13.75
C LEU A 8 -7.96 14.80 13.27
N PRO A 9 -8.21 15.80 14.14
CA PRO A 9 -9.04 16.96 13.82
C PRO A 9 -8.57 17.78 12.60
N ASP A 10 -7.28 17.76 12.31
CA ASP A 10 -6.63 18.51 11.24
C ASP A 10 -6.48 17.72 9.93
N TYR A 11 -6.98 16.48 9.89
CA TYR A 11 -6.91 15.58 8.72
C TYR A 11 -7.36 16.26 7.43
N ILE A 12 -8.58 16.81 7.42
CA ILE A 12 -9.17 17.44 6.23
C ILE A 12 -8.40 18.70 5.85
N LEU A 13 -8.00 19.51 6.84
CA LEU A 13 -7.30 20.77 6.61
C LEU A 13 -5.95 20.52 5.92
N LYS A 14 -5.16 19.57 6.42
CA LYS A 14 -3.83 19.25 5.88
C LYS A 14 -3.90 18.65 4.48
N LEU A 15 -4.75 17.65 4.26
CA LEU A 15 -4.87 17.02 2.94
C LEU A 15 -5.47 17.97 1.90
N SER A 16 -6.48 18.75 2.28
CA SER A 16 -7.06 19.74 1.36
C SER A 16 -6.08 20.86 1.03
N TYR A 17 -5.24 21.28 1.98
CA TYR A 17 -4.16 22.22 1.73
C TYR A 17 -3.20 21.67 0.66
N VAL A 18 -2.69 20.44 0.85
CA VAL A 18 -1.81 19.77 -0.13
C VAL A 18 -2.45 19.74 -1.51
N MET A 19 -3.72 19.35 -1.62
CA MET A 19 -4.40 19.23 -2.91
C MET A 19 -4.71 20.57 -3.58
N LYS A 20 -4.72 21.68 -2.82
CA LYS A 20 -4.97 23.05 -3.32
C LYS A 20 -3.70 23.84 -3.57
N THR A 21 -2.56 23.42 -3.04
CA THR A 21 -1.27 24.07 -3.27
C THR A 21 -0.96 24.14 -4.77
N PRO A 22 -0.57 25.30 -5.31
CA PRO A 22 -0.15 25.43 -6.70
C PRO A 22 0.97 24.44 -7.05
N GLY A 23 0.86 23.78 -8.21
CA GLY A 23 1.75 22.69 -8.62
C GLY A 23 1.22 21.28 -8.31
N ASN A 24 0.21 21.17 -7.44
CA ASN A 24 -0.43 19.89 -7.07
C ASN A 24 -1.74 19.64 -7.82
N GLU A 25 -1.99 20.33 -8.93
CA GLU A 25 -3.22 20.22 -9.72
C GLU A 25 -3.42 18.82 -10.28
N ARG A 26 -2.33 18.07 -10.47
CA ARG A 26 -2.31 16.67 -10.93
C ARG A 26 -2.26 15.64 -9.81
N ILE A 27 -2.37 16.03 -8.54
CA ILE A 27 -2.59 15.06 -7.45
C ILE A 27 -4.07 14.67 -7.44
N ALA A 28 -4.35 13.42 -7.78
CA ALA A 28 -5.67 12.81 -7.70
C ALA A 28 -5.98 12.31 -6.30
N VAL A 29 -4.99 11.69 -5.64
CA VAL A 29 -5.15 11.09 -4.32
C VAL A 29 -4.08 11.66 -3.40
N ALA A 30 -4.50 12.28 -2.30
CA ALA A 30 -3.64 12.62 -1.17
C ALA A 30 -4.04 11.73 0.01
N GLN A 31 -3.13 10.87 0.45
CA GLN A 31 -3.37 9.95 1.57
C GLN A 31 -2.41 10.21 2.73
N THR A 32 -2.79 9.79 3.93
CA THR A 32 -1.90 9.73 5.09
C THR A 32 -1.56 8.25 5.37
N PRO A 33 -0.45 7.97 6.08
CA PRO A 33 -0.10 6.61 6.47
C PRO A 33 -1.25 5.86 7.12
N TYR A 34 -1.44 4.61 6.72
CA TYR A 34 -2.16 3.65 7.56
C TYR A 34 -1.35 3.47 8.84
N SER A 35 -1.94 3.64 10.01
CA SER A 35 -1.24 3.57 11.30
C SER A 35 -2.10 2.85 12.32
N SER A 36 -1.49 1.98 13.11
CA SER A 36 -2.17 1.25 14.18
C SER A 36 -2.33 2.11 15.43
N PHE A 37 -3.37 1.85 16.22
CA PHE A 37 -3.50 2.49 17.53
C PHE A 37 -2.30 2.15 18.43
N PRO A 38 -1.70 3.16 19.11
CA PRO A 38 -0.58 2.91 20.01
C PRO A 38 -1.02 2.12 21.24
N GLY A 39 -0.09 1.38 21.83
CA GLY A 39 -0.31 0.74 23.13
C GLY A 39 -1.20 -0.51 23.10
N ALA A 40 -1.27 -1.21 21.96
CA ALA A 40 -1.96 -2.50 21.85
C ALA A 40 -1.57 -3.44 23.00
N SER A 41 -2.54 -4.13 23.59
CA SER A 41 -2.30 -5.00 24.75
C SER A 41 -1.74 -6.37 24.34
N ASN A 42 -2.18 -6.87 23.18
CA ASN A 42 -1.82 -8.17 22.62
C ASN A 42 -0.50 -8.10 21.82
N VAL A 43 0.32 -9.15 21.91
CA VAL A 43 1.58 -9.30 21.16
C VAL A 43 1.33 -9.31 19.65
N LEU A 44 0.25 -9.97 19.20
CA LEU A 44 -0.07 -10.05 17.78
C LEU A 44 -0.33 -8.66 17.18
N GLU A 45 -1.19 -7.88 17.83
CA GLU A 45 -1.53 -6.51 17.41
C GLU A 45 -0.30 -5.59 17.45
N LYS A 46 0.59 -5.75 18.45
CA LYS A 46 1.87 -5.03 18.49
C LYS A 46 2.76 -5.35 17.29
N ILE A 47 2.87 -6.62 16.93
CA ILE A 47 3.66 -7.06 15.76
C ILE A 47 3.03 -6.51 14.48
N ALA A 48 1.71 -6.69 14.30
CA ALA A 48 0.99 -6.15 13.15
C ALA A 48 1.18 -4.62 13.04
N GLY A 49 1.06 -3.90 14.15
CA GLY A 49 1.32 -2.46 14.20
C GLY A 49 2.75 -2.07 13.84
N ALA A 50 3.75 -2.80 14.32
CA ALA A 50 5.15 -2.56 13.97
C ALA A 50 5.42 -2.75 12.47
N THR A 51 4.72 -3.68 11.82
CA THR A 51 4.85 -3.89 10.37
C THR A 51 4.24 -2.73 9.58
N THR A 52 3.15 -2.15 10.09
CA THR A 52 2.57 -0.92 9.55
C THR A 52 3.52 0.28 9.68
N ASP A 53 4.30 0.37 10.77
CA ASP A 53 5.32 1.41 10.93
C ASP A 53 6.48 1.29 9.93
N ILE A 54 6.82 0.06 9.51
CA ILE A 54 7.78 -0.16 8.43
C ILE A 54 7.18 0.27 7.09
N GLN A 55 5.93 -0.11 6.82
CA GLN A 55 5.22 0.34 5.62
C GLN A 55 5.14 1.85 5.53
N TYR A 56 4.94 2.55 6.65
CA TYR A 56 4.99 4.02 6.68
C TYR A 56 6.25 4.57 6.00
N GLN A 57 7.44 4.09 6.40
CA GLN A 57 8.71 4.55 5.83
C GLN A 57 8.84 4.21 4.34
N ILE A 58 8.44 2.99 3.97
CA ILE A 58 8.48 2.52 2.59
C ILE A 58 7.60 3.39 1.68
N HIS A 59 6.40 3.76 2.14
CA HIS A 59 5.47 4.61 1.39
C HIS A 59 5.97 6.06 1.23
N GLN A 60 6.76 6.58 2.18
CA GLN A 60 7.45 7.86 1.98
C GLN A 60 8.50 7.74 0.86
N GLY A 61 9.25 6.65 0.84
CA GLY A 61 10.18 6.32 -0.24
C GLY A 61 9.49 6.25 -1.60
N PHE A 62 8.37 5.52 -1.71
CA PHE A 62 7.61 5.45 -2.95
C PHE A 62 7.11 6.81 -3.41
N THR A 63 6.67 7.68 -2.50
CA THR A 63 6.25 9.04 -2.84
C THR A 63 7.40 9.85 -3.42
N ASN A 64 8.59 9.74 -2.85
CA ASN A 64 9.78 10.41 -3.37
C ASN A 64 10.14 9.97 -4.80
N PHE A 65 9.90 8.71 -5.15
CA PHE A 65 10.17 8.17 -6.48
C PHE A 65 8.96 8.20 -7.43
N GLY A 66 7.88 8.89 -7.06
CA GLY A 66 6.67 8.98 -7.87
C GLY A 66 5.96 7.62 -8.05
N ALA A 67 6.20 6.66 -7.17
CA ALA A 67 5.73 5.27 -7.23
C ALA A 67 4.55 4.99 -6.26
N THR A 68 3.87 6.02 -5.78
CA THR A 68 2.79 5.89 -4.79
C THR A 68 1.58 5.12 -5.33
N PHE A 69 1.02 4.28 -4.47
CA PHE A 69 -0.28 3.64 -4.62
C PHE A 69 -1.25 4.11 -3.53
N TRP A 70 -2.53 4.15 -3.90
CA TRP A 70 -3.63 4.31 -2.97
C TRP A 70 -3.87 2.99 -2.24
N VAL A 71 -3.86 3.04 -0.89
CA VAL A 71 -3.94 1.85 -0.02
C VAL A 71 -5.29 1.68 0.68
N GLY A 72 -6.36 2.26 0.10
CA GLY A 72 -7.75 2.07 0.54
C GLY A 72 -8.19 2.96 1.69
N ALA A 73 -7.34 3.12 2.69
CA ALA A 73 -7.65 3.90 3.87
C ALA A 73 -7.14 5.34 3.75
N ASN A 74 -7.76 6.21 4.55
CA ASN A 74 -7.21 7.51 4.94
C ASN A 74 -6.78 8.42 3.78
N ALA A 75 -7.55 8.45 2.69
CA ALA A 75 -7.27 9.28 1.51
C ALA A 75 -8.37 10.31 1.19
N MET A 76 -7.93 11.46 0.70
CA MET A 76 -8.76 12.47 0.03
C MET A 76 -8.55 12.38 -1.48
N LEU A 77 -9.66 12.29 -2.22
CA LEU A 77 -9.65 12.13 -3.67
C LEU A 77 -10.19 13.38 -4.37
N ARG A 78 -9.60 13.71 -5.52
CA ARG A 78 -10.08 14.77 -6.39
C ARG A 78 -11.23 14.24 -7.23
N TYR A 79 -12.40 14.85 -7.10
CA TYR A 79 -13.58 14.41 -7.85
C TYR A 79 -13.36 14.37 -9.37
N LYS A 80 -12.68 15.37 -9.94
CA LYS A 80 -12.32 15.37 -11.37
C LYS A 80 -11.51 14.14 -11.79
N ALA A 81 -10.60 13.68 -10.93
CA ALA A 81 -9.79 12.50 -11.24
C ALA A 81 -10.64 11.22 -11.28
N LEU A 82 -11.68 11.13 -10.45
CA LEU A 82 -12.66 10.04 -10.51
C LEU A 82 -13.48 10.09 -11.80
N LEU A 83 -13.93 11.28 -12.22
CA LEU A 83 -14.64 11.45 -13.49
C LEU A 83 -13.79 11.00 -14.69
N ASP A 84 -12.48 11.28 -14.67
CA ASP A 84 -11.58 10.93 -15.78
C ASP A 84 -11.37 9.41 -15.95
N ILE A 85 -11.62 8.60 -14.91
CA ILE A 85 -11.50 7.12 -14.94
C ILE A 85 -12.86 6.42 -14.95
N GLN A 86 -13.95 7.17 -15.07
CA GLN A 86 -15.31 6.67 -14.98
C GLN A 86 -15.63 5.71 -16.13
N THR A 87 -16.25 4.58 -15.80
CA THR A 87 -16.87 3.67 -16.76
C THR A 87 -18.39 3.64 -16.56
N ILE A 88 -19.14 3.41 -17.64
CA ILE A 88 -20.60 3.25 -17.59
C ILE A 88 -20.90 1.79 -17.89
N TYR A 89 -21.66 1.13 -17.02
CA TYR A 89 -22.16 -0.21 -17.25
C TYR A 89 -23.68 -0.23 -17.15
N GLU A 90 -24.31 -1.07 -17.97
CA GLU A 90 -25.74 -1.24 -17.95
C GLU A 90 -26.09 -2.48 -17.11
N GLU A 91 -26.91 -2.30 -16.08
CA GLU A 91 -27.42 -3.40 -15.28
C GLU A 91 -28.94 -3.29 -15.17
N ARG A 92 -29.65 -4.31 -15.67
CA ARG A 92 -31.12 -4.39 -15.64
C ARG A 92 -31.80 -3.15 -16.27
N GLY A 93 -31.20 -2.58 -17.32
CA GLY A 93 -31.71 -1.39 -18.00
C GLY A 93 -31.38 -0.05 -17.31
N PHE A 94 -30.62 -0.06 -16.22
CA PHE A 94 -30.11 1.14 -15.57
C PHE A 94 -28.66 1.40 -15.97
N GLN A 95 -28.34 2.64 -16.32
CA GLN A 95 -26.96 3.09 -16.50
C GLN A 95 -26.35 3.35 -15.13
N ILE A 96 -25.31 2.60 -14.79
CA ILE A 96 -24.57 2.74 -13.54
C ILE A 96 -23.18 3.28 -13.84
N HIS A 97 -22.84 4.35 -13.15
CA HIS A 97 -21.57 5.04 -13.25
C HIS A 97 -20.60 4.45 -12.24
N LYS A 98 -19.53 3.80 -12.72
CA LYS A 98 -18.52 3.15 -11.90
C LYS A 98 -17.21 3.91 -11.96
N TYR A 99 -16.72 4.31 -10.79
CA TYR A 99 -15.48 5.09 -10.66
C TYR A 99 -14.30 4.22 -10.24
N ILE A 100 -14.56 3.23 -9.38
CA ILE A 100 -13.57 2.30 -8.84
C ILE A 100 -13.97 0.89 -9.29
N GLN A 101 -13.03 0.16 -9.90
CA GLN A 101 -13.30 -1.16 -10.47
C GLN A 101 -13.17 -2.24 -9.40
N ASP A 102 -14.10 -3.18 -9.33
CA ASP A 102 -14.16 -4.25 -8.31
C ASP A 102 -13.62 -5.59 -8.83
N ASN A 103 -12.73 -5.56 -9.82
CA ASN A 103 -12.15 -6.77 -10.41
C ASN A 103 -11.24 -7.52 -9.42
N THR A 104 -10.79 -6.83 -8.37
CA THR A 104 -9.86 -7.34 -7.37
C THR A 104 -10.28 -6.94 -5.96
N VAL A 105 -9.75 -7.63 -4.96
CA VAL A 105 -10.00 -7.36 -3.53
C VAL A 105 -9.18 -6.18 -2.96
N ILE A 106 -8.43 -5.48 -3.83
CA ILE A 106 -7.64 -4.29 -3.53
C ILE A 106 -7.87 -3.25 -4.66
N GLU A 107 -9.14 -2.92 -4.85
CA GLU A 107 -9.64 -2.04 -5.90
C GLU A 107 -9.00 -0.64 -5.87
N ASP A 108 -8.61 -0.18 -4.67
CA ASP A 108 -7.90 1.06 -4.40
C ASP A 108 -6.54 1.14 -5.15
N THR A 109 -5.79 0.05 -5.03
CA THR A 109 -4.46 -0.14 -5.58
C THR A 109 -4.57 -0.30 -7.10
N GLU A 110 -5.60 -1.00 -7.57
CA GLU A 110 -5.88 -1.12 -8.99
C GLU A 110 -6.21 0.24 -9.61
N SER A 111 -7.07 1.01 -8.96
CA SER A 111 -7.52 2.33 -9.42
C SER A 111 -6.39 3.34 -9.48
N SER A 112 -5.32 3.13 -8.70
CA SER A 112 -4.09 3.93 -8.82
C SER A 112 -3.49 3.83 -10.21
N ILE A 113 -3.56 2.66 -10.86
CA ILE A 113 -3.05 2.46 -12.23
C ILE A 113 -3.97 3.14 -13.24
N ASP A 114 -5.28 3.06 -13.06
CA ASP A 114 -6.24 3.76 -13.92
C ASP A 114 -6.01 5.28 -13.88
N LEU A 115 -5.76 5.83 -12.70
CA LEU A 115 -5.39 7.24 -12.51
C LEU A 115 -4.06 7.58 -13.21
N LEU A 116 -3.05 6.72 -13.12
CA LEU A 116 -1.77 6.93 -13.80
C LEU A 116 -1.91 6.89 -15.34
N ASP A 117 -2.76 6.01 -15.86
CA ASP A 117 -3.05 5.90 -17.31
C ASP A 117 -3.59 7.22 -17.88
N VAL A 118 -4.31 8.01 -17.07
CA VAL A 118 -4.80 9.35 -17.44
C VAL A 118 -3.95 10.49 -16.83
N ASN A 119 -2.69 10.21 -16.49
CA ASN A 119 -1.65 11.14 -16.02
C ASN A 119 -1.94 11.82 -14.67
N TRP A 120 -2.73 11.20 -13.80
CA TRP A 120 -2.88 11.65 -12.42
C TRP A 120 -1.77 11.07 -11.53
N ASN A 121 -1.39 11.82 -10.50
CA ASN A 121 -0.39 11.43 -9.52
C ASN A 121 -1.06 11.14 -8.16
N LEU A 122 -0.37 10.35 -7.35
CA LEU A 122 -0.75 10.03 -5.99
C LEU A 122 0.33 10.50 -5.02
N TYR A 123 -0.08 10.93 -3.83
CA TYR A 123 0.82 11.50 -2.84
C TYR A 123 0.52 10.98 -1.44
N ASN A 124 1.57 10.59 -0.72
CA ASN A 124 1.49 10.21 0.69
C ASN A 124 2.00 11.37 1.56
N TYR A 125 1.11 11.95 2.36
CA TYR A 125 1.41 13.00 3.31
C TYR A 125 2.09 12.39 4.55
N PRO A 126 3.26 12.88 4.97
CA PRO A 126 4.11 12.16 5.92
C PRO A 126 3.55 12.04 7.33
N GLU A 127 2.72 12.98 7.79
CA GLU A 127 2.20 12.91 9.15
C GLU A 127 1.09 11.88 9.27
N ARG A 128 1.03 11.18 10.41
CA ARG A 128 -0.06 10.27 10.77
C ARG A 128 -1.29 11.07 11.18
N LEU A 129 -2.30 11.13 10.32
CA LEU A 129 -3.54 11.88 10.53
C LEU A 129 -4.75 10.97 10.78
N ALA A 130 -4.54 9.66 10.82
CA ALA A 130 -5.56 8.67 11.08
C ALA A 130 -4.96 7.42 11.73
N TYR A 131 -5.76 6.75 12.57
CA TYR A 131 -5.40 5.49 13.21
C TYR A 131 -6.50 4.45 12.97
N SER A 132 -6.11 3.23 12.65
CA SER A 132 -7.01 2.13 12.32
C SER A 132 -6.75 0.93 13.23
N ALA A 133 -7.78 0.11 13.43
CA ALA A 133 -7.64 -1.13 14.19
C ALA A 133 -6.68 -2.11 13.50
N THR A 134 -6.04 -2.96 14.29
CA THR A 134 -5.29 -4.11 13.76
C THR A 134 -6.10 -5.39 14.00
N PRO A 135 -5.92 -6.44 13.18
CA PRO A 135 -6.63 -7.69 13.37
C PRO A 135 -6.39 -8.28 14.77
N PRO A 136 -7.44 -8.67 15.52
CA PRO A 136 -7.31 -9.10 16.91
C PRO A 136 -6.73 -10.52 17.06
N ASP A 137 -6.79 -11.32 15.99
CA ASP A 137 -6.39 -12.73 15.97
C ASP A 137 -5.64 -13.10 14.69
N PHE A 138 -4.92 -14.23 14.75
CA PHE A 138 -4.04 -14.69 13.67
C PHE A 138 -4.82 -15.06 12.39
N GLY A 139 -6.03 -15.60 12.52
CA GLY A 139 -6.87 -15.96 11.37
C GLY A 139 -7.28 -14.73 10.58
N SER A 140 -7.75 -13.70 11.28
CA SER A 140 -8.10 -12.41 10.67
C SER A 140 -6.89 -11.74 10.01
N LEU A 141 -5.71 -11.78 10.65
CA LEU A 141 -4.45 -11.29 10.06
C LEU A 141 -4.08 -12.04 8.78
N LEU A 142 -4.15 -13.37 8.80
CA LEU A 142 -3.82 -14.20 7.64
C LEU A 142 -4.75 -13.91 6.44
N ILE A 143 -6.06 -13.77 6.69
CA ILE A 143 -7.04 -13.42 5.64
C ILE A 143 -6.74 -12.06 5.05
N GLN A 144 -6.39 -11.07 5.88
CA GLN A 144 -6.02 -9.73 5.41
C GLN A 144 -4.77 -9.78 4.51
N ARG A 145 -3.68 -10.39 4.97
CA ARG A 145 -2.43 -10.47 4.20
C ARG A 145 -2.56 -11.28 2.92
N ARG A 146 -3.36 -12.35 2.94
CA ARG A 146 -3.65 -13.15 1.74
C ARG A 146 -4.35 -12.34 0.67
N ARG A 147 -5.30 -11.47 1.04
CA ARG A 147 -5.98 -10.58 0.08
C ARG A 147 -4.98 -9.64 -0.59
N TRP A 148 -4.07 -9.05 0.18
CA TRP A 148 -3.06 -8.13 -0.35
C TRP A 148 -2.06 -8.83 -1.27
N ALA A 149 -1.56 -10.00 -0.87
CA ALA A 149 -0.63 -10.78 -1.69
C ALA A 149 -1.26 -11.23 -3.01
N ASN A 150 -2.47 -11.80 -2.95
CA ASN A 150 -3.16 -12.28 -4.15
C ASN A 150 -3.59 -11.12 -5.06
N GLY A 151 -4.14 -10.06 -4.46
CA GLY A 151 -4.54 -8.86 -5.17
C GLY A 151 -3.38 -8.23 -5.95
N GLY A 152 -2.20 -8.10 -5.31
CA GLY A 152 -1.01 -7.53 -5.93
C GLY A 152 -0.60 -8.30 -7.19
N LEU A 153 -0.64 -9.64 -7.14
CA LEU A 153 -0.35 -10.50 -8.29
C LEU A 153 -1.40 -10.38 -9.41
N ILE A 154 -2.68 -10.24 -9.08
CA ILE A 154 -3.76 -10.07 -10.07
C ILE A 154 -3.61 -8.74 -10.81
N ILE A 155 -3.18 -7.68 -10.11
CA ILE A 155 -3.02 -6.33 -10.68
C ILE A 155 -1.70 -6.19 -11.46
N LEU A 156 -0.67 -6.96 -11.12
CA LEU A 156 0.67 -6.83 -11.70
C LEU A 156 0.69 -6.80 -13.25
N PRO A 157 -0.04 -7.65 -14.00
CA PRO A 157 -0.10 -7.55 -15.47
C PRO A 157 -0.63 -6.22 -15.99
N LYS A 158 -1.60 -5.59 -15.29
CA LYS A 158 -2.13 -4.27 -15.62
C LYS A 158 -1.06 -3.20 -15.44
N LEU A 159 -0.32 -3.26 -14.31
CA LEU A 159 0.82 -2.37 -14.05
C LEU A 159 1.90 -2.51 -15.13
N LEU A 160 2.27 -3.74 -15.47
CA LEU A 160 3.29 -4.00 -16.50
C LEU A 160 2.88 -3.39 -17.84
N ARG A 161 1.63 -3.56 -18.25
CA ARG A 161 1.09 -2.94 -19.48
C ARG A 161 1.22 -1.42 -19.46
N HIS A 162 0.93 -0.79 -18.33
CA HIS A 162 1.10 0.66 -18.16
C HIS A 162 2.56 1.08 -18.33
N VAL A 163 3.45 0.43 -17.57
CA VAL A 163 4.90 0.71 -17.54
C VAL A 163 5.56 0.50 -18.90
N PHE A 164 5.19 -0.55 -19.64
CA PHE A 164 5.75 -0.84 -20.97
C PHE A 164 5.41 0.21 -22.03
N ARG A 165 4.40 1.05 -21.81
CA ARG A 165 4.02 2.15 -22.72
C ARG A 165 4.84 3.42 -22.51
N TRP A 166 5.67 3.48 -21.47
CA TRP A 166 6.40 4.70 -21.14
C TRP A 166 7.57 4.98 -22.08
N PRO A 167 7.91 6.27 -22.29
CA PRO A 167 9.20 6.65 -22.83
C PRO A 167 10.28 6.40 -21.77
N TRP A 168 10.95 5.25 -21.88
CA TRP A 168 11.92 4.80 -20.89
C TRP A 168 13.10 5.76 -20.71
N ASN A 169 13.36 6.09 -19.46
CA ASN A 169 14.55 6.77 -18.97
C ASN A 169 14.90 6.24 -17.58
N PHE A 170 16.01 6.67 -17.00
CA PHE A 170 16.45 6.18 -15.69
C PHE A 170 15.44 6.45 -14.57
N THR A 171 14.79 7.62 -14.56
CA THR A 171 13.75 7.97 -13.59
C THR A 171 12.54 7.05 -13.70
N LYS A 172 12.05 6.79 -14.92
CA LYS A 172 10.94 5.88 -15.18
C LYS A 172 11.27 4.42 -14.89
N PHE A 173 12.53 4.03 -15.08
CA PHE A 173 13.02 2.72 -14.66
C PHE A 173 12.94 2.56 -13.13
N ILE A 174 13.42 3.56 -12.37
CA ILE A 174 13.35 3.54 -10.91
C ILE A 174 11.88 3.54 -10.44
N GLU A 175 11.03 4.38 -11.03
CA GLU A 175 9.60 4.42 -10.72
C GLU A 175 8.95 3.05 -10.97
N ALA A 176 9.21 2.44 -12.14
CA ALA A 176 8.71 1.10 -12.48
C ALA A 176 9.20 0.04 -11.50
N PHE A 177 10.48 0.05 -11.12
CA PHE A 177 11.06 -0.87 -10.15
C PHE A 177 10.31 -0.82 -8.83
N PHE A 178 10.13 0.38 -8.25
CA PHE A 178 9.42 0.51 -6.98
C PHE A 178 7.96 0.11 -7.07
N ARG A 179 7.29 0.39 -8.20
CA ARG A 179 5.89 -0.01 -8.41
C ARG A 179 5.73 -1.52 -8.51
N VAL A 180 6.60 -2.19 -9.26
CA VAL A 180 6.61 -3.66 -9.38
C VAL A 180 6.98 -4.30 -8.05
N HIS A 181 7.97 -3.72 -7.34
CA HIS A 181 8.36 -4.17 -6.02
C HIS A 181 7.17 -4.12 -5.04
N TYR A 182 6.41 -3.02 -5.01
CA TYR A 182 5.24 -2.89 -4.14
C TYR A 182 4.21 -4.01 -4.34
N LEU A 183 3.86 -4.35 -5.57
CA LEU A 183 2.85 -5.39 -5.86
C LEU A 183 3.41 -6.81 -5.70
N GLY A 184 4.70 -7.02 -6.01
CA GLY A 184 5.31 -8.34 -6.07
C GLY A 184 5.97 -8.81 -4.78
N SER A 185 6.46 -7.89 -3.93
CA SER A 185 7.29 -8.24 -2.77
C SER A 185 6.53 -9.10 -1.75
N ILE A 186 5.26 -8.79 -1.49
CA ILE A 186 4.44 -9.53 -0.51
C ILE A 186 4.34 -11.01 -0.90
N ALA A 187 4.15 -11.30 -2.19
CA ALA A 187 4.13 -12.68 -2.68
C ALA A 187 5.52 -13.33 -2.64
N ALA A 188 6.57 -12.61 -3.06
CA ALA A 188 7.94 -13.12 -3.13
C ALA A 188 8.53 -13.43 -1.74
N VAL A 189 8.22 -12.63 -0.72
CA VAL A 189 8.71 -12.83 0.66
C VAL A 189 8.23 -14.17 1.23
N ASN A 190 7.01 -14.62 0.90
CA ASN A 190 6.51 -15.93 1.33
C ASN A 190 7.38 -17.08 0.77
N ILE A 191 7.86 -16.96 -0.48
CA ILE A 191 8.77 -17.94 -1.08
C ILE A 191 10.15 -17.85 -0.43
N GLY A 192 10.65 -16.63 -0.21
CA GLY A 192 11.92 -16.38 0.48
C GLY A 192 11.93 -16.98 1.89
N LEU A 193 10.81 -16.92 2.61
CA LEU A 193 10.66 -17.51 3.93
C LEU A 193 10.81 -19.04 3.90
N VAL A 194 10.17 -19.72 2.94
CA VAL A 194 10.28 -21.18 2.78
C VAL A 194 11.74 -21.57 2.50
N ILE A 195 12.42 -20.82 1.63
CA ILE A 195 13.85 -21.02 1.33
C ILE A 195 14.68 -20.80 2.59
N LEU A 196 14.42 -19.74 3.35
CA LEU A 196 15.15 -19.40 4.56
C LEU A 196 14.97 -20.47 5.66
N MET A 197 13.76 -21.01 5.79
CA MET A 197 13.45 -22.11 6.72
C MET A 197 14.13 -23.42 6.32
N GLY A 198 14.27 -23.68 5.01
CA GLY A 198 14.97 -24.86 4.49
C GLY A 198 16.49 -24.72 4.42
N SER A 199 17.02 -23.49 4.51
CA SER A 199 18.45 -23.24 4.46
C SER A 199 19.10 -23.39 5.84
N PRO A 200 20.21 -24.13 5.96
CA PRO A 200 21.01 -24.15 7.19
C PRO A 200 21.75 -22.82 7.32
N LEU A 201 21.06 -21.78 7.74
CA LEU A 201 21.68 -20.53 8.17
C LEU A 201 22.30 -20.76 9.55
N GLY A 202 23.45 -21.42 9.58
CA GLY A 202 24.29 -21.56 10.76
C GLY A 202 24.94 -22.91 10.94
N GLU A 203 25.95 -23.24 10.13
CA GLU A 203 27.07 -24.06 10.61
C GLU A 203 28.31 -23.15 10.72
N GLY A 204 28.49 -22.55 11.90
CA GLY A 204 29.57 -21.60 12.15
C GLY A 204 29.53 -21.00 13.56
N GLU A 205 29.97 -21.82 14.53
CA GLU A 205 30.54 -21.49 15.85
C GLU A 205 30.07 -20.28 16.69
N LYS A 206 29.57 -20.66 17.88
CA LYS A 206 29.84 -20.09 19.22
C LYS A 206 29.47 -18.63 19.52
N ARG A 207 28.44 -18.51 20.36
CA ARG A 207 28.17 -17.47 21.38
C ARG A 207 28.24 -16.01 20.91
N ILE A 208 27.10 -15.47 20.52
CA ILE A 208 26.58 -14.22 21.11
C ILE A 208 25.08 -14.43 21.37
N GLY A 209 24.75 -14.75 22.61
CA GLY A 209 23.37 -14.78 23.08
C GLY A 209 22.74 -13.39 22.97
N SER A 210 21.45 -13.37 22.63
CA SER A 210 20.49 -12.24 22.63
C SER A 210 20.26 -11.42 21.35
N GLN A 211 21.10 -11.46 20.31
CA GLN A 211 20.86 -10.65 19.08
C GLN A 211 20.33 -11.43 17.86
N PHE A 212 20.43 -12.75 17.85
CA PHE A 212 19.98 -13.58 16.74
C PHE A 212 18.46 -13.73 16.51
N PRO A 213 17.55 -13.62 17.51
CA PRO A 213 16.12 -13.63 17.21
C PRO A 213 15.65 -12.33 16.56
N LEU A 214 16.37 -11.21 16.72
CA LEU A 214 15.97 -9.91 16.15
C LEU A 214 16.09 -9.85 14.63
N CYS A 215 17.10 -10.47 14.01
CA CYS A 215 17.20 -10.51 12.54
C CYS A 215 16.14 -11.43 11.91
N ARG A 216 15.75 -12.51 12.60
CA ARG A 216 14.59 -13.32 12.20
C ARG A 216 13.30 -12.51 12.36
N ILE A 217 13.16 -11.76 13.46
CA ILE A 217 12.00 -10.88 13.69
C ILE A 217 11.96 -9.76 12.65
N LEU A 218 13.07 -9.13 12.28
CA LEU A 218 13.10 -8.07 11.25
C LEU A 218 12.65 -8.59 9.88
N PHE A 219 13.13 -9.76 9.43
CA PHE A 219 12.59 -10.41 8.23
C PHE A 219 11.13 -10.87 8.40
N TYR A 220 10.71 -11.24 9.63
CA TYR A 220 9.33 -11.58 10.00
C TYR A 220 8.40 -10.35 10.06
N THR A 221 8.91 -9.15 10.38
CA THR A 221 8.12 -7.93 10.67
C THR A 221 8.10 -6.94 9.51
N GLU A 222 8.95 -7.09 8.50
CA GLU A 222 8.80 -6.21 7.34
C GLU A 222 7.51 -6.50 6.55
N TRP A 223 6.95 -7.72 6.62
CA TRP A 223 5.86 -8.12 5.70
C TRP A 223 4.82 -9.16 6.19
N ILE A 224 4.78 -9.56 7.48
CA ILE A 224 3.62 -10.29 8.09
C ILE A 224 2.71 -9.30 8.82
#